data_AF-A0A6I9PVT8-F1
#
_entry.id   AF-A0A6I9PVT8-F1
#
_cell.length_a   1.000
_cell.length_b   1.000
_cell.length_c   1.000
_cell.angle_alpha   90.00
_cell.angle_beta   90.00
_cell.angle_gamma   90.00
#
_symmetry.space_group_name_H-M   'P 1'
#
loop_
_entity.id
_entity.type
_entity.pdbx_description
1 polymer ?
#
loop_
_entity_poly.entity_id
_entity_poly.type
_entity_poly.pdbx_seq_one_letter_code
_entity_poly.pdbx_strand_id
1 'polypeptide(L)'
;MIYKALDYGLKENEERELSPPLERLIDMMTNTEEAESDPCPDEGYEATEEECEEEEEEEEKPVSATPGVVTSIRSYQDLIMLCSSHLPSPSDAPLHYQAVCRALYAEARELHTFLDKIKSAKER
;
A
#
# COMPACT_ATOMS: atom_id res chain seq x y z
N MET A 1 -2.68 9.77 4.57
CA MET A 1 -4.03 10.33 4.29
C MET A 1 -5.15 9.36 4.69
N ILE A 2 -5.05 8.06 4.36
CA ILE A 2 -6.04 7.04 4.77
C ILE A 2 -6.10 6.86 6.30
N TYR A 3 -4.96 6.73 6.98
CA TYR A 3 -4.91 6.62 8.45
C TYR A 3 -5.63 7.79 9.16
N LYS A 4 -5.36 9.03 8.73
CA LYS A 4 -6.05 10.22 9.24
C LYS A 4 -7.56 10.20 9.04
N ALA A 5 -8.04 9.58 7.96
CA ALA A 5 -9.47 9.45 7.72
C ALA A 5 -10.10 8.38 8.64
N LEU A 6 -9.36 7.32 8.97
CA LEU A 6 -9.80 6.27 9.90
C LEU A 6 -9.92 6.78 11.35
N ASP A 7 -9.02 7.68 11.74
CA ASP A 7 -8.97 8.30 13.07
C ASP A 7 -9.75 9.63 13.17
N TYR A 8 -10.49 10.01 12.13
CA TYR A 8 -11.21 11.27 12.11
C TYR A 8 -12.20 11.35 13.29
N GLY A 9 -12.00 12.33 14.16
CA GLY A 9 -12.85 12.59 15.33
C GLY A 9 -12.36 11.93 16.64
N LEU A 10 -11.26 11.19 16.63
CA LEU A 10 -10.60 10.69 17.84
C LEU A 10 -9.71 11.76 18.50
N LYS A 11 -9.45 11.60 19.80
CA LYS A 11 -8.46 12.43 20.51
C LYS A 11 -7.04 11.97 20.19
N GLU A 12 -6.05 12.83 20.42
CA GLU A 12 -4.63 12.52 20.18
C GLU A 12 -4.09 11.33 21.00
N ASN A 13 -4.75 11.00 22.11
CA ASN A 13 -4.38 9.88 22.98
C ASN A 13 -5.26 8.63 22.76
N GLU A 14 -6.09 8.63 21.72
CA GLU A 14 -6.99 7.54 21.36
C GLU A 14 -6.65 7.08 19.94
N GLU A 15 -6.52 5.77 19.75
CA GLU A 15 -6.25 5.17 18.45
C GLU A 15 -7.36 4.20 18.09
N ARG A 16 -7.65 4.07 16.80
CA ARG A 16 -8.63 3.13 16.30
C ARG A 16 -8.01 1.73 16.21
N GLU A 17 -8.65 0.76 16.85
CA GLU A 17 -8.30 -0.64 16.65
C GLU A 17 -8.67 -1.07 15.21
N LEU A 18 -7.65 -1.43 14.42
CA LEU A 18 -7.80 -1.92 13.05
C LEU A 18 -7.76 -3.45 13.02
N SER A 19 -8.34 -4.04 11.99
CA SER A 19 -8.14 -5.47 11.75
C SER A 19 -6.67 -5.73 11.38
N PRO A 20 -6.05 -6.83 11.85
CA PRO A 20 -4.63 -7.12 11.58
C PRO A 20 -4.21 -7.03 10.10
N PRO A 21 -5.02 -7.46 9.10
CA PRO A 21 -4.65 -7.31 7.69
C PRO A 21 -4.55 -5.86 7.21
N LEU A 22 -5.43 -4.98 7.72
CA LEU A 22 -5.47 -3.58 7.33
C LEU A 22 -4.34 -2.78 7.99
N GLU A 23 -4.05 -3.06 9.26
CA GLU A 23 -2.92 -2.49 9.99
C GLU A 23 -1.60 -2.80 9.28
N ARG A 24 -1.37 -4.08 8.94
CA ARG A 24 -0.19 -4.52 8.20
C ARG A 24 -0.05 -3.82 6.84
N LEU A 25 -1.16 -3.68 6.10
CA LEU A 25 -1.15 -2.98 4.81
C LEU A 25 -0.72 -1.52 4.98
N ILE A 26 -1.27 -0.82 5.97
CA ILE A 26 -0.93 0.58 6.23
C ILE A 26 0.53 0.70 6.66
N ASP A 27 1.01 -0.18 7.54
CA ASP A 27 2.39 -0.21 8.02
C ASP A 27 3.39 -0.37 6.86
N MET A 28 3.13 -1.31 5.94
CA MET A 28 3.93 -1.52 4.73
C MET A 28 3.88 -0.31 3.77
N MET A 29 2.78 0.47 3.77
CA MET A 29 2.65 1.69 2.95
C MET A 29 3.38 2.89 3.54
N THR A 30 3.63 2.90 4.84
CA THR A 30 4.21 4.05 5.55
C THR A 30 5.66 3.86 5.95
N ASN A 31 6.14 2.62 6.09
CA ASN A 31 7.51 2.32 6.50
C ASN A 31 8.40 2.02 5.29
N THR A 32 8.95 3.06 4.66
CA THR A 32 9.88 2.96 3.51
C THR A 32 11.36 3.08 3.88
N GLU A 33 11.70 3.25 5.16
CA GLU A 33 13.04 3.71 5.56
C GLU A 33 14.05 2.61 5.96
N GLU A 34 13.67 1.32 5.96
CA GLU A 34 14.60 0.23 6.36
C GLU A 34 15.26 -0.51 5.19
N ALA A 35 14.93 -0.17 3.93
CA ALA A 35 15.41 -0.90 2.75
C ALA A 35 16.60 -0.24 2.02
N GLU A 36 17.04 0.94 2.46
CA GLU A 36 18.14 1.71 1.86
C GLU A 36 19.38 1.70 2.77
N SER A 37 19.77 0.53 3.27
CA SER A 37 21.16 0.31 3.65
C SER A 37 21.77 -0.59 2.59
N ASP A 38 22.03 -0.02 1.41
CA ASP A 38 23.00 -0.58 0.48
C ASP A 38 24.37 -0.42 1.14
N PRO A 39 24.95 -1.48 1.74
CA PRO A 39 26.31 -1.41 2.21
C PRO A 39 27.15 -1.58 0.96
N CYS A 40 27.37 -0.49 0.21
CA CYS A 40 28.45 -0.45 -0.77
C CYS A 40 29.71 -0.92 -0.04
N PRO A 41 30.26 -2.12 -0.33
CA PRO A 41 31.55 -2.47 0.21
C PRO A 41 32.53 -1.58 -0.54
N ASP A 42 33.13 -0.64 0.17
CA ASP A 42 34.31 0.09 -0.28
C ASP A 42 35.45 -0.93 -0.48
N GLU A 43 35.45 -1.61 -1.64
CA GLU A 43 36.54 -2.45 -2.10
C GLU A 43 37.69 -1.56 -2.59
N GLY A 44 38.42 -1.00 -1.62
CA GLY A 44 39.80 -0.65 -1.83
C GLY A 44 40.65 -1.93 -1.91
N TYR A 45 41.08 -2.31 -3.09
CA TYR A 45 42.24 -3.20 -3.24
C TYR A 45 43.15 -2.78 -4.40
N GLU A 46 44.43 -2.73 -4.07
CA GLU A 46 45.54 -2.30 -4.89
C GLU A 46 45.87 -3.27 -6.04
N ALA A 47 46.53 -2.72 -7.05
CA ALA A 47 47.00 -3.34 -8.26
C ALA A 47 47.66 -4.71 -8.09
N THR A 48 47.25 -5.68 -8.92
CA THR A 48 48.16 -6.57 -9.65
C THR A 48 47.58 -6.91 -11.01
N GLU A 49 48.39 -6.69 -12.03
CA GLU A 49 48.20 -7.02 -13.43
C GLU A 49 48.12 -8.55 -13.59
N GLU A 50 47.15 -9.08 -14.33
CA GLU A 50 47.34 -10.06 -15.42
C GLU A 50 46.01 -10.70 -15.91
N GLU A 51 45.87 -10.67 -17.24
CA GLU A 51 45.23 -11.64 -18.16
C GLU A 51 43.71 -11.88 -18.13
N CYS A 52 43.06 -11.45 -19.22
CA CYS A 52 41.68 -11.75 -19.63
C CYS A 52 41.64 -13.08 -20.39
N GLU A 53 40.87 -14.08 -19.93
CA GLU A 53 40.25 -15.12 -20.79
C GLU A 53 38.91 -15.62 -20.18
N GLU A 54 37.83 -15.37 -20.94
CA GLU A 54 36.63 -16.16 -21.30
C GLU A 54 35.80 -17.03 -20.29
N GLU A 55 34.47 -16.96 -20.52
CA GLU A 55 33.35 -17.87 -20.12
C GLU A 55 32.83 -17.71 -18.66
N GLU A 56 31.54 -17.65 -18.32
CA GLU A 56 30.29 -18.17 -18.89
C GLU A 56 29.10 -17.21 -18.58
N GLU A 57 28.08 -17.18 -19.45
CA GLU A 57 26.77 -16.58 -19.15
C GLU A 57 26.02 -17.40 -18.09
N GLU A 58 26.10 -16.98 -16.82
CA GLU A 58 25.17 -17.45 -15.79
C GLU A 58 23.88 -16.63 -15.87
N GLU A 59 22.86 -17.21 -16.52
CA GLU A 59 21.49 -16.73 -16.42
C GLU A 59 21.06 -16.66 -14.94
N GLU A 60 20.86 -15.46 -14.43
CA GLU A 60 20.20 -15.22 -13.15
C GLU A 60 18.79 -15.81 -13.19
N LYS A 61 18.64 -17.04 -12.71
CA LYS A 61 17.33 -17.63 -12.40
C LYS A 61 16.76 -16.85 -11.22
N PRO A 62 15.62 -16.15 -11.36
CA PRO A 62 14.95 -15.59 -10.20
C PRO A 62 14.51 -16.76 -9.33
N VAL A 63 15.06 -16.80 -8.12
CA VAL A 63 14.73 -17.78 -7.11
C VAL A 63 13.22 -17.81 -6.92
N SER A 64 12.68 -19.01 -7.00
CA SER A 64 11.29 -19.39 -6.83
C SER A 64 10.54 -18.51 -5.81
N ALA A 65 9.80 -17.52 -6.32
CA ALA A 65 8.82 -16.80 -5.53
C ALA A 65 7.77 -17.81 -5.06
N THR A 66 7.73 -18.06 -3.75
CA THR A 66 6.53 -18.61 -3.12
C THR A 66 5.39 -17.64 -3.38
N PRO A 67 4.28 -18.06 -3.99
CA PRO A 67 3.13 -17.19 -4.16
C PRO A 67 2.50 -17.03 -2.78
N GLY A 68 2.73 -15.91 -2.09
CA GLY A 68 1.88 -15.64 -0.93
C GLY A 68 2.26 -14.53 0.03
N VAL A 69 3.50 -14.02 0.06
CA VAL A 69 3.83 -12.97 1.04
C VAL A 69 4.58 -11.84 0.35
N VAL A 70 3.84 -10.81 -0.06
CA VAL A 70 4.42 -9.51 -0.39
C VAL A 70 4.98 -8.95 0.91
N THR A 71 6.30 -8.82 1.02
CA THR A 71 6.99 -8.31 2.21
C THR A 71 7.17 -6.79 2.18
N SER A 72 7.04 -6.17 1.01
CA SER A 72 7.14 -4.73 0.83
C SER A 72 6.36 -4.30 -0.42
N ILE A 73 5.74 -3.11 -0.37
CA ILE A 73 4.99 -2.53 -1.47
C ILE A 73 5.95 -1.71 -2.34
N ARG A 74 6.20 -2.17 -3.57
CA ARG A 74 7.11 -1.49 -4.51
C ARG A 74 6.36 -0.79 -5.65
N SER A 75 5.08 -1.12 -5.83
CA SER A 75 4.24 -0.59 -6.90
C SER A 75 2.77 -0.50 -6.50
N TYR A 76 1.99 0.26 -7.28
CA TYR A 76 0.52 0.27 -7.16
C TYR A 76 -0.10 -1.10 -7.44
N GLN A 77 0.56 -1.96 -8.23
CA GLN A 77 0.05 -3.31 -8.50
C GLN A 77 0.10 -4.18 -7.25
N ASP A 78 1.16 -4.04 -6.43
CA ASP A 78 1.30 -4.76 -5.16
C ASP A 78 0.18 -4.36 -4.18
N LEU A 79 -0.15 -3.07 -4.12
CA LEU A 79 -1.28 -2.56 -3.34
C LEU A 79 -2.60 -3.16 -3.80
N ILE A 80 -2.85 -3.12 -5.11
CA ILE A 80 -4.10 -3.66 -5.67
C ILE A 80 -4.20 -5.16 -5.41
N MET A 81 -3.09 -5.89 -5.49
CA MET A 81 -3.04 -7.32 -5.19
C MET A 81 -3.36 -7.60 -3.71
N LEU A 82 -2.77 -6.85 -2.78
CA LEU A 82 -3.02 -6.96 -1.35
C LEU A 82 -4.47 -6.60 -0.98
N CYS A 83 -5.03 -5.56 -1.59
CA CYS A 83 -6.45 -5.24 -1.42
C CYS A 83 -7.33 -6.37 -1.98
N SER A 84 -7.00 -6.91 -3.16
CA SER A 84 -7.80 -7.96 -3.79
C SER A 84 -7.82 -9.26 -2.98
N SER A 85 -6.72 -9.61 -2.32
CA SER A 85 -6.63 -10.81 -1.46
C SER A 85 -7.44 -10.69 -0.16
N HIS A 86 -7.93 -9.49 0.19
CA HIS A 86 -8.84 -9.30 1.31
C HIS A 86 -10.24 -9.89 1.05
N LEU A 87 -10.63 -10.04 -0.21
CA LEU A 87 -11.92 -10.61 -0.58
C LEU A 87 -11.86 -12.13 -0.66
N PRO A 88 -12.96 -12.84 -0.36
CA PRO A 88 -13.04 -14.29 -0.56
C PRO A 88 -12.73 -14.72 -2.01
N SER A 89 -13.06 -13.85 -2.97
CA SER A 89 -12.81 -14.02 -4.39
C SER A 89 -12.06 -12.79 -4.91
N PRO A 90 -10.72 -12.86 -5.10
CA PRO A 90 -9.93 -11.71 -5.55
C PRO A 90 -10.35 -11.15 -6.92
N SER A 91 -10.96 -11.98 -7.78
CA SER A 91 -11.48 -11.53 -9.08
C SER A 91 -12.63 -10.53 -8.95
N ASP A 92 -13.31 -10.50 -7.81
CA ASP A 92 -14.45 -9.61 -7.58
C ASP A 92 -14.00 -8.20 -7.13
N ALA A 93 -12.71 -8.02 -6.83
CA ALA A 93 -12.17 -6.78 -6.28
C ALA A 93 -12.51 -5.52 -7.10
N PRO A 94 -12.41 -5.50 -8.44
CA PRO A 94 -12.76 -4.30 -9.21
C PRO A 94 -14.22 -3.90 -9.04
N LEU A 95 -15.14 -4.86 -9.09
CA LEU A 95 -16.58 -4.61 -8.94
C LEU A 95 -16.94 -4.26 -7.49
N HIS A 96 -16.36 -4.97 -6.53
CA HIS A 96 -16.60 -4.76 -5.11
C HIS A 96 -16.17 -3.36 -4.67
N TYR A 97 -14.92 -2.98 -4.90
CA TYR A 97 -14.41 -1.67 -4.46
C TYR A 97 -15.08 -0.51 -5.22
N GLN A 98 -15.45 -0.71 -6.49
CA GLN A 98 -16.25 0.27 -7.22
C GLN A 98 -17.64 0.46 -6.57
N ALA A 99 -18.31 -0.63 -6.19
CA ALA A 99 -19.61 -0.57 -5.54
C ALA A 99 -19.54 0.10 -4.16
N VAL A 100 -18.52 -0.21 -3.35
CA VAL A 100 -18.27 0.43 -2.04
C VAL A 100 -18.10 1.95 -2.20
N CYS A 101 -17.24 2.39 -3.11
CA CYS A 101 -17.02 3.82 -3.35
C CYS A 101 -18.28 4.52 -3.91
N ARG A 102 -19.04 3.86 -4.79
CA ARG A 102 -20.30 4.41 -5.31
C ARG A 102 -21.34 4.58 -4.21
N ALA A 103 -21.50 3.60 -3.33
CA ALA A 103 -22.42 3.66 -2.21
C ALA A 103 -22.05 4.81 -1.26
N LEU A 104 -20.78 4.84 -0.82
CA LEU A 104 -20.25 5.89 0.06
C LEU A 104 -20.48 7.30 -0.52
N TYR A 105 -20.19 7.49 -1.81
CA TYR A 105 -20.40 8.79 -2.47
C TYR A 105 -21.87 9.18 -2.55
N ALA A 106 -22.76 8.22 -2.85
CA ALA A 106 -24.19 8.48 -2.91
C ALA A 106 -24.73 8.92 -1.53
N GLU A 107 -24.36 8.20 -0.47
CA GLU A 107 -24.75 8.51 0.91
C GLU A 107 -24.23 9.88 1.35
N ALA A 108 -22.94 10.16 1.10
CA ALA A 108 -22.34 11.46 1.44
C ALA A 108 -23.01 12.62 0.70
N ARG A 109 -23.39 12.42 -0.57
CA ARG A 109 -24.11 13.44 -1.36
C ARG A 109 -25.53 13.68 -0.88
N GLU A 110 -26.23 12.63 -0.49
CA GLU A 110 -27.57 12.76 0.06
C GLU A 110 -27.52 13.56 1.36
N LEU A 111 -26.61 13.22 2.27
CA LEU A 111 -26.40 13.96 3.52
C LEU A 111 -26.02 15.41 3.25
N HIS A 112 -25.09 15.67 2.35
CA HIS A 112 -24.69 17.03 1.99
C HIS A 112 -25.88 17.86 1.46
N THR A 113 -26.65 17.28 0.54
CA THR A 113 -27.86 17.92 -0.02
C THR A 113 -28.89 18.21 1.08
N PHE A 114 -29.05 17.29 2.04
CA PHE A 114 -29.94 17.47 3.18
C PHE A 114 -29.48 18.62 4.10
N LEU A 115 -28.19 18.68 4.42
CA LEU A 115 -27.61 19.75 5.24
C LEU A 115 -27.71 21.13 4.57
N ASP A 116 -27.52 21.21 3.25
CA ASP A 116 -27.67 22.46 2.50
C ASP A 116 -29.12 22.98 2.54
N LYS A 117 -30.10 22.08 2.45
CA LYS A 117 -31.53 22.44 2.62
C LYS A 117 -31.80 23.00 4.02
N ILE A 118 -31.26 22.38 5.07
CA ILE A 118 -31.40 22.88 6.45
C ILE A 118 -30.76 24.28 6.58
N LYS A 119 -29.54 24.45 6.08
CA LYS A 119 -28.83 25.73 6.14
C LYS A 119 -29.63 26.84 5.45
N SER A 120 -30.07 26.60 4.22
CA SER A 120 -30.85 27.58 3.45
C SER A 120 -32.23 27.90 4.05
N ALA A 121 -32.84 26.95 4.77
CA ALA A 121 -34.09 27.18 5.47
C ALA A 121 -33.91 28.01 6.76
N LYS A 122 -32.76 27.90 7.43
CA LYS A 122 -32.42 28.65 8.66
C LYS A 122 -32.03 30.11 8.37
N GLU A 123 -31.61 30.42 7.15
CA GLU A 123 -31.23 31.78 6.71
C GLU A 123 -32.44 32.64 6.26
N ARG A 124 -33.68 32.11 6.35
CA ARG A 124 -34.94 32.83 6.09
C ARG A 124 -35.72 33.05 7.38
#